data_AF-A0A9D7JCE1-F1
#
_entry.id   AF-A0A9D7JCE1-F1
#
_cell.length_a   1.000
_cell.length_b   1.000
_cell.length_c   1.000
_cell.angle_alpha   90.00
_cell.angle_beta   90.00
_cell.angle_gamma   90.00
#
_symmetry.space_group_name_H-M   'P 1'
#
loop_
_entity.id
_entity.type
_entity.pdbx_description
1 polymer ?
#
loop_
_entity_poly.entity_id
_entity_poly.type
_entity_poly.pdbx_seq_one_letter_code
_entity_poly.pdbx_strand_id
1 'polypeptide(L)' 'MLEAVGKALGKAKAILIVGPGKAKTVLAGYLNEHFPEVAKKVWDIKPSDHPTDAQVVAAARDYFHKADRMH' A
#
# COMPACT_ATOMS: atom_id res chain seq x y z
N MET A 1 9.41 6.94 12.61
CA MET A 1 9.11 5.55 12.20
C MET A 1 8.46 5.48 10.81
N LEU A 2 7.44 6.29 10.50
CA LEU A 2 6.80 6.32 9.16
C LEU A 2 7.67 6.94 8.06
N GLU A 3 8.58 7.86 8.39
CA GLU A 3 9.49 8.47 7.41
C GLU A 3 10.40 7.44 6.69
N ALA A 4 10.93 6.47 7.43
CA ALA A 4 11.77 5.42 6.86
C ALA A 4 10.97 4.53 5.89
N VAL A 5 9.70 4.29 6.20
CA VAL A 5 8.77 3.56 5.33
C VAL A 5 8.52 4.35 4.04
N GLY A 6 8.22 5.65 4.15
CA GLY A 6 8.03 6.52 2.98
C GLY A 6 9.25 6.55 2.05
N LYS A 7 10.47 6.68 2.61
CA LYS A 7 11.72 6.62 1.83
C LYS A 7 11.93 5.26 1.15
N ALA A 8 11.68 4.15 1.85
CA ALA A 8 11.82 2.81 1.29
C ALA A 8 10.85 2.57 0.11
N LEU A 9 9.65 3.16 0.17
CA LEU A 9 8.62 3.05 -0.87
C LEU A 9 8.90 3.89 -2.13
N GLY A 10 9.91 4.77 -2.12
CA GLY A 10 10.21 5.66 -3.26
C GLY A 10 10.44 4.94 -4.60
N LYS A 11 11.05 3.74 -4.57
CA LYS A 11 11.33 2.91 -5.76
C LYS A 11 10.16 2.02 -6.18
N ALA A 12 9.12 1.89 -5.36
CA ALA A 12 7.95 1.11 -5.73
C ALA A 12 7.27 1.76 -6.94
N LYS A 13 6.75 0.93 -7.85
CA LYS A 13 5.95 1.37 -9.01
C LYS A 13 4.45 1.37 -8.71
N ALA A 14 4.02 0.47 -7.84
CA ALA A 14 2.66 0.35 -7.37
C ALA A 14 2.67 -0.10 -5.91
N ILE A 15 1.76 0.45 -5.09
CA ILE A 15 1.70 0.23 -3.65
C ILE A 15 0.27 -0.15 -3.29
N LEU A 16 0.14 -1.24 -2.54
CA LEU A 16 -1.11 -1.70 -1.94
C LEU A 16 -0.97 -1.59 -0.42
N ILE A 17 -1.84 -0.81 0.23
CA ILE A 17 -1.83 -0.67 1.69
C ILE A 17 -2.87 -1.63 2.27
N VAL A 18 -2.44 -2.53 3.15
CA VAL A 18 -3.31 -3.51 3.80
C VAL A 18 -3.16 -3.39 5.31
N GLY A 19 -4.27 -3.38 6.04
CA GLY A 19 -4.19 -3.44 7.51
C GLY A 19 -5.50 -3.26 8.27
N PRO A 20 -5.53 -3.69 9.55
CA PRO A 20 -6.69 -3.55 10.41
C PRO A 20 -6.87 -2.10 10.87
N GLY A 21 -8.13 -1.71 11.12
CA GLY A 21 -8.47 -0.44 11.76
C GLY A 21 -8.01 0.82 11.02
N LYS A 22 -7.62 1.86 11.75
CA LYS A 22 -7.30 3.20 11.21
C LYS A 22 -5.85 3.34 10.71
N ALA A 23 -4.98 2.38 11.01
CA ALA A 23 -3.54 2.47 10.69
C ALA A 23 -3.26 2.67 9.19
N LYS A 24 -4.04 2.01 8.33
CA LYS A 24 -3.97 2.17 6.87
C LYS A 24 -4.22 3.61 6.41
N THR A 25 -5.21 4.28 7.02
CA THR A 25 -5.58 5.65 6.68
C THR A 25 -4.54 6.64 7.20
N VAL A 26 -3.97 6.38 8.37
CA VAL A 26 -2.86 7.18 8.92
C VAL A 26 -1.62 7.10 8.03
N LEU A 27 -1.26 5.90 7.57
CA LEU A 27 -0.14 5.73 6.64
C LEU A 27 -0.40 6.42 5.29
N ALA A 28 -1.61 6.26 4.73
CA ALA A 28 -1.98 6.92 3.48
C ALA A 28 -1.97 8.46 3.59
N GLY A 29 -2.45 9.01 4.71
CA GLY A 29 -2.38 10.45 4.99
C GLY A 29 -0.94 10.94 5.11
N TYR A 30 -0.10 10.22 5.87
CA TYR A 30 1.31 10.56 6.02
C TYR A 30 2.08 10.52 4.69
N LEU A 31 1.80 9.52 3.84
CA LEU A 31 2.38 9.45 2.50
C LEU A 31 1.90 10.61 1.62
N ASN A 32 0.63 11.02 1.70
CA ASN A 32 0.15 12.17 0.94
C ASN A 32 0.82 13.48 1.36
N GLU A 33 1.03 13.69 2.66
CA GLU A 33 1.59 14.93 3.19
C GLU A 33 3.11 15.02 3.00
N HIS A 34 3.84 13.94 3.25
CA HIS A 34 5.31 13.96 3.24
C HIS A 34 5.93 13.35 1.98
N PHE A 35 5.21 12.48 1.26
CA PHE A 35 5.73 11.73 0.11
C PHE A 35 4.71 11.70 -1.05
N PRO A 36 4.29 12.86 -1.59
CA PRO A 36 3.21 12.93 -2.58
C PRO A 36 3.49 12.09 -3.84
N GLU A 37 4.75 11.93 -4.23
CA GLU A 37 5.16 11.06 -5.33
C GLU A 37 4.94 9.58 -5.05
N VAL A 38 5.06 9.17 -3.78
CA VAL A 38 4.77 7.80 -3.32
C VAL A 38 3.25 7.61 -3.20
N ALA A 39 2.53 8.61 -2.69
CA ALA A 39 1.08 8.58 -2.57
C ALA A 39 0.38 8.39 -3.92
N LYS A 40 0.89 9.01 -5.00
CA LYS A 40 0.39 8.78 -6.38
C LYS A 40 0.51 7.33 -6.86
N LYS A 41 1.39 6.55 -6.25
CA LYS A 41 1.61 5.13 -6.59
C LYS A 41 0.81 4.20 -5.69
N VAL A 42 0.06 4.72 -4.72
CA VAL A 42 -0.88 3.95 -3.92
C VAL A 42 -2.11 3.69 -4.79
N TRP A 43 -2.23 2.44 -5.25
CA TRP A 43 -3.30 2.06 -6.18
C TRP A 43 -4.59 1.68 -5.44
N ASP A 44 -4.46 1.10 -4.24
CA ASP A 44 -5.62 0.70 -3.44
C ASP A 44 -5.26 0.59 -1.95
N ILE A 45 -6.28 0.65 -1.11
CA ILE A 45 -6.19 0.51 0.34
C ILE A 45 -7.21 -0.55 0.76
N LYS A 46 -6.74 -1.74 1.13
CA LYS A 46 -7.59 -2.88 1.49
C LYS A 46 -7.73 -2.98 3.03
N PRO A 47 -8.96 -3.03 3.56
CA PRO A 47 -9.16 -3.47 4.93
C PRO A 47 -8.84 -4.97 5.01
N SER A 48 -8.11 -5.36 6.05
CA SER A 48 -7.88 -6.77 6.33
C SER A 48 -7.85 -6.99 7.83
N ASP A 49 -8.65 -7.96 8.30
CA ASP A 49 -8.73 -8.35 9.69
C ASP A 49 -7.79 -9.55 9.90
N HIS A 50 -6.64 -9.27 10.52
CA HIS A 50 -5.54 -10.23 10.73
C HIS A 50 -5.18 -11.12 9.52
N PRO A 51 -4.73 -10.53 8.40
CA PRO A 51 -4.12 -11.33 7.36
C PRO A 51 -2.81 -11.93 7.86
N THR A 52 -2.57 -13.19 7.52
CA THR A 52 -1.21 -13.76 7.61
C THR A 52 -0.35 -13.19 6.48
N ASP A 53 0.98 -13.22 6.63
CA ASP A 53 1.91 -12.72 5.60
C ASP A 53 1.63 -13.32 4.21
N ALA A 54 1.32 -14.62 4.17
CA ALA A 54 0.94 -15.32 2.94
C ALA A 54 -0.34 -14.76 2.30
N GLN A 55 -1.33 -14.35 3.10
CA GLN A 55 -2.56 -13.74 2.60
C GLN A 55 -2.30 -12.33 2.06
N VAL A 56 -1.43 -11.55 2.70
CA VAL A 56 -1.02 -10.24 2.18
C VAL A 56 -0.36 -10.39 0.80
N VAL A 57 0.57 -11.34 0.67
CA VAL A 57 1.26 -11.61 -0.60
C VAL A 57 0.29 -12.13 -1.67
N ALA A 58 -0.63 -13.04 -1.32
CA ALA A 58 -1.63 -13.54 -2.25
C ALA A 58 -2.58 -12.45 -2.74
N ALA A 59 -3.08 -11.60 -1.83
CA ALA A 59 -3.94 -10.46 -2.17
C ALA A 59 -3.22 -9.43 -3.05
N ALA A 60 -1.95 -9.14 -2.74
CA ALA A 60 -1.13 -8.28 -3.59
C ALA A 60 -0.94 -8.87 -4.99
N ARG A 61 -0.63 -10.16 -5.10
CA ARG A 61 -0.46 -10.84 -6.39
C ARG A 61 -1.75 -10.83 -7.21
N ASP A 62 -2.89 -11.16 -6.60
CA ASP A 62 -4.20 -11.11 -7.28
C ASP A 62 -4.54 -9.70 -7.74
N TYR A 63 -4.35 -8.70 -6.87
CA TYR A 63 -4.61 -7.31 -7.19
C TYR A 63 -3.72 -6.82 -8.34
N PHE A 64 -2.40 -7.03 -8.26
CA PHE A 64 -1.48 -6.58 -9.30
C PHE A 64 -1.64 -7.38 -10.60
N HIS A 65 -1.97 -8.67 -10.57
CA HIS A 65 -2.30 -9.42 -11.78
C HIS A 65 -3.57 -8.89 -12.47
N LYS A 66 -4.57 -8.44 -11.71
CA LYS A 66 -5.77 -7.82 -12.26
C LYS A 66 -5.49 -6.40 -12.78
N ALA A 67 -4.73 -5.63 -12.03
CA ALA A 67 -4.42 -4.24 -12.35
C ALA A 67 -3.46 -4.12 -13.55
N ASP A 68 -2.55 -5.08 -13.75
CA ASP A 68 -1.69 -5.23 -14.94
C ASP A 68 -2.50 -5.45 -16.23
N ARG A 69 -3.68 -6.09 -16.14
CA ARG A 69 -4.56 -6.25 -17.30
C ARG A 69 -5.41 -5.01 -17.62
N MET A 70 -5.39 -3.99 -16.76
CA MET A 70 -6.22 -2.79 -16.88
C MET A 70 -5.42 -1.48 -17.03
N HIS A 71 -4.08 -1.54 -17.02
CA HIS A 71 -3.17 -0.42 -17.31
C HIS A 71 -2.33 -0.71 -18.56
#